data_AF-A0A972VAN4-F1
#
_entry.id   AF-A0A972VAN4-F1
#
_cell.length_a   1.000
_cell.length_b   1.000
_cell.length_c   1.000
_cell.angle_alpha   90.00
_cell.angle_beta   90.00
_cell.angle_gamma   90.00
#
_symmetry.space_group_name_H-M   'P 1'
#
loop_
_entity.id
_entity.type
_entity.pdbx_description
1 polymer ?
#
loop_
_entity_poly.entity_id
_entity_poly.type
_entity_poly.pdbx_seq_one_letter_code
_entity_poly.pdbx_strand_id
1 'polypeptide(L)'
;AFILYADENDDRLVCSNAGNGASNQWVGRTWGNYKVVGESMPEPEQLDALKAGALWPFVKEAKLYQCPAGYRGEMLTYAMMCSIDGFKVEDKSPVWKKRIQIPQPAERLIFVDEGVTSAGSFAMMYTTPEWWDQAIIRHSNGTTFGYADGHAGYRKWRAAETIRFGEARVIHQESHFKPTTELGKEDAQWVQKGIWGKLGY
;
A
#
# COMPACT_ATOMS: atom_id res chain seq x y z
N ALA A 1 -7.46 0.99 13.77
CA ALA A 1 -8.24 0.00 13.01
C ALA A 1 -7.50 -1.32 12.81
N PHE A 2 -6.34 -1.33 12.13
CA PHE A 2 -5.58 -2.56 11.87
C PHE A 2 -5.29 -3.42 13.12
N ILE A 3 -4.79 -2.80 14.20
CA ILE A 3 -4.49 -3.49 15.46
C ILE A 3 -5.78 -4.05 16.09
N LEU A 4 -6.82 -3.23 16.18
CA LEU A 4 -8.12 -3.62 16.76
C LEU A 4 -8.78 -4.78 15.98
N TYR A 5 -8.67 -4.75 14.65
CA TYR A 5 -9.14 -5.86 13.81
C TYR A 5 -8.43 -7.16 14.20
N ALA A 6 -7.10 -7.15 14.31
CA ALA A 6 -6.35 -8.35 14.71
C ALA A 6 -6.73 -8.84 16.11
N ASP A 7 -6.91 -7.91 17.06
CA ASP A 7 -7.33 -8.24 18.44
C ASP A 7 -8.71 -8.94 18.47
N GLU A 8 -9.65 -8.55 17.60
CA GLU A 8 -10.98 -9.17 17.50
C GLU A 8 -11.05 -10.42 16.60
N ASN A 9 -9.95 -10.80 15.93
CA ASN A 9 -9.93 -11.88 14.94
C ASN A 9 -8.84 -12.95 15.22
N ASP A 10 -8.61 -13.30 16.49
CA ASP A 10 -7.61 -14.30 16.92
C ASP A 10 -6.20 -14.02 16.37
N ASP A 11 -5.85 -12.73 16.36
CA ASP A 11 -4.61 -12.16 15.84
C ASP A 11 -4.43 -12.30 14.32
N ARG A 12 -5.48 -12.69 13.58
CA ARG A 12 -5.48 -12.76 12.12
C ARG A 12 -5.41 -11.37 11.51
N LEU A 13 -4.67 -11.28 10.40
CA LEU A 13 -4.55 -10.05 9.63
C LEU A 13 -5.73 -9.90 8.67
N VAL A 14 -6.08 -8.65 8.39
CA VAL A 14 -7.03 -8.29 7.34
C VAL A 14 -6.36 -8.47 5.98
N CYS A 15 -7.11 -8.90 4.96
CA CYS A 15 -6.56 -9.05 3.62
C CYS A 15 -6.26 -7.66 3.02
N SER A 16 -5.01 -7.48 2.58
CA SER A 16 -4.52 -6.23 1.97
C SER A 16 -5.16 -5.89 0.62
N ASN A 17 -5.74 -6.88 -0.07
CA ASN A 17 -6.37 -6.64 -1.35
C ASN A 17 -7.60 -5.74 -1.22
N ALA A 18 -7.73 -4.75 -2.11
CA ALA A 18 -8.91 -3.90 -2.23
C ALA A 18 -9.77 -4.27 -3.44
N GLY A 19 -11.04 -4.62 -3.19
CA GLY A 19 -12.07 -4.72 -4.23
C GLY A 19 -12.00 -5.93 -5.17
N ASN A 20 -11.28 -6.98 -4.80
CA ASN A 20 -11.18 -8.22 -5.60
C ASN A 20 -12.07 -9.37 -5.08
N GLY A 21 -12.88 -9.11 -4.06
CA GLY A 21 -13.85 -10.08 -3.52
C GLY A 21 -13.27 -11.07 -2.49
N ALA A 22 -12.07 -10.81 -1.96
CA ALA A 22 -11.57 -11.55 -0.81
C ALA A 22 -12.53 -11.39 0.39
N SER A 23 -12.80 -12.48 1.11
CA SER A 23 -13.82 -12.52 2.17
C SER A 23 -13.53 -11.58 3.35
N ASN A 24 -12.27 -11.23 3.58
CA ASN A 24 -11.80 -10.33 4.63
C ASN A 24 -10.99 -9.14 4.08
N GLN A 25 -11.31 -8.68 2.86
CA GLN A 25 -10.69 -7.47 2.29
C GLN A 25 -10.91 -6.24 3.18
N TRP A 26 -9.87 -5.42 3.33
CA TRP A 26 -9.94 -4.23 4.19
C TRP A 26 -10.92 -3.16 3.66
N VAL A 27 -11.11 -3.09 2.34
CA VAL A 27 -12.07 -2.25 1.62
C VAL A 27 -12.57 -2.96 0.35
N GLY A 28 -13.78 -2.60 -0.08
CA GLY A 28 -14.32 -3.01 -1.38
C GLY A 28 -13.72 -2.25 -2.57
N ARG A 29 -14.33 -2.39 -3.75
CA ARG A 29 -13.87 -1.73 -4.98
C ARG A 29 -14.28 -0.27 -5.00
N THR A 30 -13.30 0.63 -4.97
CA THR A 30 -13.51 2.09 -5.11
C THR A 30 -12.95 2.66 -6.42
N TRP A 31 -12.13 1.89 -7.14
CA TRP A 31 -11.49 2.28 -8.41
C TRP A 31 -12.34 1.95 -9.64
N GLY A 32 -12.28 2.81 -10.66
CA GLY A 32 -12.92 2.65 -11.97
C GLY A 32 -12.10 1.77 -12.91
N ASN A 33 -11.53 2.34 -13.97
CA ASN A 33 -10.42 1.72 -14.70
C ASN A 33 -9.09 2.01 -13.97
N TYR A 34 -8.55 1.01 -13.25
CA TYR A 34 -7.32 1.15 -12.45
C TYR A 34 -6.07 1.56 -13.26
N LYS A 35 -6.11 1.47 -14.60
CA LYS A 35 -5.02 1.93 -15.48
C LYS A 35 -5.04 3.44 -15.74
N VAL A 36 -6.13 4.11 -15.37
CA VAL A 36 -6.32 5.55 -15.54
C VAL A 36 -6.21 6.22 -14.18
N VAL A 37 -5.23 7.12 -14.07
CA VAL A 37 -4.95 7.86 -12.84
C VAL A 37 -6.14 8.73 -12.47
N GLY A 38 -6.59 8.63 -11.20
CA GLY A 38 -7.70 9.42 -10.67
C GLY A 38 -9.09 8.93 -11.08
N GLU A 39 -9.19 7.83 -11.85
CA GLU A 39 -10.49 7.26 -12.20
C GLU A 39 -11.03 6.38 -11.06
N SER A 40 -12.14 6.82 -10.48
CA SER A 40 -12.82 6.16 -9.38
C SER A 40 -14.27 5.86 -9.73
N MET A 41 -14.87 4.92 -8.99
CA MET A 41 -16.32 4.70 -9.05
C MET A 41 -17.07 5.95 -8.55
N PRO A 42 -18.38 6.12 -8.77
CA PRO A 42 -19.14 7.21 -8.17
C PRO A 42 -18.98 7.26 -6.64
N GLU A 43 -18.89 8.46 -6.05
CA GLU A 43 -18.66 8.64 -4.60
C GLU A 43 -19.62 7.80 -3.72
N PRO A 44 -20.93 7.69 -4.00
CA PRO A 44 -21.81 6.83 -3.19
C PRO A 44 -21.40 5.35 -3.21
N GLU A 45 -20.99 4.83 -4.37
CA GLU A 45 -20.53 3.44 -4.51
C GLU A 45 -19.19 3.22 -3.83
N GLN A 46 -18.29 4.20 -3.90
CA GLN A 46 -17.05 4.15 -3.13
C GLN A 46 -17.31 4.11 -1.63
N LEU A 47 -18.21 4.97 -1.14
CA LEU A 47 -18.58 5.00 0.27
C LEU A 47 -19.16 3.66 0.74
N ASP A 48 -20.01 3.03 -0.06
CA ASP A 48 -20.57 1.71 0.24
C ASP A 48 -19.47 0.63 0.22
N ALA A 49 -18.52 0.70 -0.71
CA ALA A 49 -17.37 -0.18 -0.76
C ALA A 49 -16.43 -0.01 0.45
N LEU A 50 -16.23 1.21 0.95
CA LEU A 50 -15.50 1.46 2.19
C LEU A 50 -16.23 0.84 3.38
N LYS A 51 -17.56 1.06 3.48
CA LYS A 51 -18.40 0.53 4.56
C LYS A 51 -18.46 -1.00 4.59
N ALA A 52 -18.36 -1.64 3.43
CA ALA A 52 -18.30 -3.09 3.29
C ALA A 52 -16.94 -3.68 3.68
N GLY A 53 -15.92 -2.84 3.85
CA GLY A 53 -14.56 -3.26 4.21
C GLY A 53 -14.44 -3.75 5.65
N ALA A 54 -13.58 -4.74 5.86
CA ALA A 54 -13.36 -5.36 7.18
C ALA A 54 -12.80 -4.39 8.24
N LEU A 55 -12.17 -3.28 7.83
CA LEU A 55 -11.69 -2.26 8.77
C LEU A 55 -12.73 -1.20 9.13
N TRP A 56 -13.83 -1.08 8.38
CA TRP A 56 -14.84 -0.05 8.60
C TRP A 56 -15.42 -0.02 10.01
N PRO A 57 -15.76 -1.16 10.66
CA PRO A 57 -16.28 -1.16 12.02
C PRO A 57 -15.38 -0.47 13.06
N PHE A 58 -14.08 -0.37 12.78
CA PHE A 58 -13.06 0.21 13.66
C PHE A 58 -12.65 1.64 13.29
N VAL A 59 -13.00 2.11 12.08
CA VAL A 59 -12.70 3.48 11.62
C VAL A 59 -13.96 4.35 11.70
N LYS A 60 -15.05 3.90 11.07
CA LYS A 60 -16.36 4.60 10.98
C LYS A 60 -16.29 6.08 10.53
N GLU A 61 -15.23 6.46 9.83
CA GLU A 61 -15.01 7.80 9.30
C GLU A 61 -14.37 7.67 7.92
N ALA A 62 -15.14 8.02 6.89
CA ALA A 62 -14.71 7.87 5.49
C ALA A 62 -13.50 8.75 5.17
N LYS A 63 -13.38 9.93 5.79
CA LYS A 63 -12.27 10.85 5.53
C LYS A 63 -10.91 10.29 5.96
N LEU A 64 -10.87 9.29 6.83
CA LEU A 64 -9.61 8.63 7.23
C LEU A 64 -9.06 7.67 6.17
N TYR A 65 -9.81 7.39 5.10
CA TYR A 65 -9.37 6.58 3.96
C TYR A 65 -8.77 7.41 2.82
N GLN A 66 -8.85 8.73 2.91
CA GLN A 66 -8.48 9.65 1.85
C GLN A 66 -7.42 10.66 2.33
N CYS A 67 -6.38 10.82 1.52
CA CYS A 67 -5.44 11.91 1.64
C CYS A 67 -6.09 13.24 1.24
N PRO A 68 -5.95 14.33 2.03
CA PRO A 68 -6.48 15.65 1.65
C PRO A 68 -5.95 16.21 0.33
N ALA A 69 -4.79 15.72 -0.13
CA ALA A 69 -4.20 16.04 -1.43
C ALA A 69 -4.58 15.05 -2.54
N GLY A 70 -5.56 14.17 -2.31
CA GLY A 70 -6.13 13.24 -3.29
C GLY A 70 -6.80 13.95 -4.47
N TYR A 71 -7.10 13.23 -5.54
CA TYR A 71 -7.87 13.79 -6.65
C TYR A 71 -9.33 14.02 -6.23
N ARG A 72 -9.98 15.02 -6.82
CA ARG A 72 -11.41 15.27 -6.57
C ARG A 72 -12.22 14.03 -6.96
N GLY A 73 -13.10 13.58 -6.07
CA GLY A 73 -13.95 12.42 -6.27
C GLY A 73 -13.37 11.11 -5.74
N GLU A 74 -12.07 11.02 -5.45
CA GLU A 74 -11.51 9.85 -4.78
C GLU A 74 -11.98 9.81 -3.31
N MET A 75 -12.36 8.63 -2.81
CA MET A 75 -12.62 8.41 -1.38
C MET A 75 -11.60 7.46 -0.73
N LEU A 76 -10.66 6.93 -1.53
CA LEU A 76 -9.61 6.02 -1.09
C LEU A 76 -8.29 6.36 -1.79
N THR A 77 -7.26 6.72 -1.04
CA THR A 77 -5.91 7.00 -1.60
C THR A 77 -4.80 6.15 -1.00
N TYR A 78 -5.13 5.33 -0.01
CA TYR A 78 -4.19 4.44 0.66
C TYR A 78 -4.26 3.04 0.06
N ALA A 79 -3.12 2.34 0.08
CA ALA A 79 -3.05 0.91 -0.21
C ALA A 79 -2.40 0.16 0.94
N MET A 80 -2.78 -1.11 1.10
CA MET A 80 -2.10 -2.01 2.04
C MET A 80 -0.96 -2.75 1.36
N MET A 81 0.05 -3.14 2.13
CA MET A 81 1.15 -3.96 1.65
C MET A 81 0.70 -5.40 1.39
N CYS A 82 1.06 -5.95 0.23
CA CYS A 82 0.70 -7.31 -0.18
C CYS A 82 1.18 -8.41 0.80
N SER A 83 2.20 -8.14 1.62
CA SER A 83 2.68 -9.04 2.67
C SER A 83 1.69 -9.25 3.83
N ILE A 84 0.63 -8.44 3.92
CA ILE A 84 -0.39 -8.49 4.98
C ILE A 84 -1.62 -9.25 4.47
N ASP A 85 -1.68 -10.55 4.77
CA ASP A 85 -2.72 -11.48 4.32
C ASP A 85 -3.14 -11.34 2.84
N GLY A 86 -2.21 -10.88 1.99
CA GLY A 86 -2.42 -10.69 0.57
C GLY A 86 -1.90 -11.87 -0.24
N PHE A 87 -1.20 -11.54 -1.31
CA PHE A 87 -0.63 -12.49 -2.25
C PHE A 87 0.90 -12.51 -2.16
N LYS A 88 1.49 -13.62 -2.61
CA LYS A 88 2.94 -13.73 -2.78
C LYS A 88 3.32 -13.14 -4.13
N VAL A 89 4.17 -12.11 -4.12
CA VAL A 89 4.73 -11.53 -5.37
C VAL A 89 5.63 -12.56 -6.07
N GLU A 90 6.44 -13.28 -5.31
CA GLU A 90 7.28 -14.39 -5.76
C GLU A 90 7.17 -15.56 -4.76
N ASP A 91 7.54 -16.78 -5.16
CA ASP A 91 7.39 -17.98 -4.31
C ASP A 91 8.01 -17.83 -2.91
N LYS A 92 9.13 -17.09 -2.84
CA LYS A 92 9.90 -16.82 -1.63
C LYS A 92 9.43 -15.57 -0.86
N SER A 93 8.54 -14.74 -1.42
CA SER A 93 8.07 -13.51 -0.78
C SER A 93 7.28 -13.84 0.50
N PRO A 94 7.62 -13.22 1.65
CA PRO A 94 6.87 -13.39 2.89
C PRO A 94 5.44 -12.87 2.78
N VAL A 95 4.48 -13.63 3.31
CA VAL A 95 3.12 -13.14 3.57
C VAL A 95 2.75 -13.58 4.98
N TRP A 96 2.46 -12.62 5.84
CA TRP A 96 2.03 -12.88 7.20
C TRP A 96 0.52 -13.02 7.23
N LYS A 97 0.03 -13.98 8.03
CA LYS A 97 -1.40 -14.26 8.22
C LYS A 97 -1.86 -13.87 9.61
N LYS A 98 -0.94 -13.77 10.56
CA LYS A 98 -1.18 -13.27 11.91
C LYS A 98 -0.24 -12.13 12.26
N ARG A 99 -0.70 -11.19 13.08
CA ARG A 99 0.09 -10.03 13.50
C ARG A 99 1.33 -10.43 14.30
N ILE A 100 1.25 -11.46 15.14
CA ILE A 100 2.39 -12.00 15.90
C ILE A 100 3.52 -12.55 15.00
N GLN A 101 3.23 -12.83 13.72
CA GLN A 101 4.24 -13.27 12.75
C GLN A 101 5.03 -12.11 12.14
N ILE A 102 4.55 -10.87 12.29
CA ILE A 102 5.19 -9.68 11.72
C ILE A 102 6.45 -9.37 12.54
N PRO A 103 7.66 -9.53 11.97
CA PRO A 103 8.89 -9.31 12.70
C PRO A 103 9.16 -7.81 12.85
N GLN A 104 9.63 -7.35 14.01
CA GLN A 104 9.97 -5.94 14.26
C GLN A 104 8.84 -4.96 13.82
N PRO A 105 7.66 -4.99 14.48
CA PRO A 105 6.47 -4.26 14.00
C PRO A 105 6.67 -2.76 13.75
N ALA A 106 7.53 -2.10 14.51
CA ALA A 106 7.88 -0.69 14.33
C ALA A 106 8.66 -0.39 13.02
N GLU A 107 9.11 -1.40 12.29
CA GLU A 107 9.78 -1.24 11.00
C GLU A 107 8.97 -1.82 9.84
N ARG A 108 7.79 -2.38 10.08
CA ARG A 108 7.00 -3.06 9.04
C ARG A 108 5.87 -2.19 8.54
N LEU A 109 5.87 -2.00 7.23
CA LEU A 109 4.89 -1.17 6.54
C LEU A 109 3.60 -1.97 6.36
N ILE A 110 2.48 -1.36 6.72
CA ILE A 110 1.12 -1.91 6.55
C ILE A 110 0.38 -1.10 5.49
N PHE A 111 0.48 0.22 5.54
CA PHE A 111 -0.18 1.14 4.62
C PHE A 111 0.82 2.06 3.94
N VAL A 112 0.48 2.51 2.73
CA VAL A 112 1.12 3.62 2.04
C VAL A 112 0.06 4.56 1.50
N ASP A 113 0.31 5.87 1.57
CA ASP A 113 -0.41 6.80 0.71
C ASP A 113 0.07 6.59 -0.72
N GLU A 114 -0.72 5.81 -1.45
CA GLU A 114 -0.47 5.48 -2.84
C GLU A 114 -0.76 6.68 -3.74
N GLY A 115 -1.62 7.58 -3.28
CA GLY A 115 -2.07 8.77 -3.99
C GLY A 115 -3.08 8.47 -5.10
N VAL A 116 -3.29 7.22 -5.48
CA VAL A 116 -4.30 6.81 -6.45
C VAL A 116 -5.00 5.58 -5.95
N THR A 117 -6.27 5.43 -6.27
CA THR A 117 -6.97 4.18 -6.02
C THR A 117 -6.48 3.12 -7.00
N SER A 118 -5.79 2.08 -6.52
CA SER A 118 -5.35 0.94 -7.34
C SER A 118 -6.19 -0.31 -7.05
N ALA A 119 -6.15 -1.26 -7.98
CA ALA A 119 -6.69 -2.59 -7.74
C ALA A 119 -5.71 -3.42 -6.91
N GLY A 120 -6.11 -3.85 -5.72
CA GLY A 120 -5.33 -4.79 -4.92
C GLY A 120 -4.50 -4.15 -3.81
N SER A 121 -3.21 -4.49 -3.78
CA SER A 121 -2.26 -4.20 -2.70
C SER A 121 -0.96 -3.67 -3.27
N PHE A 122 -0.25 -2.81 -2.53
CA PHE A 122 1.07 -2.31 -2.92
C PHE A 122 2.16 -3.40 -2.75
N ALA A 123 3.04 -3.49 -3.74
CA ALA A 123 4.04 -4.54 -3.89
C ALA A 123 5.40 -4.01 -4.34
N MET A 124 6.42 -4.80 -4.02
CA MET A 124 7.79 -4.69 -4.51
C MET A 124 8.24 -6.07 -4.98
N MET A 125 9.24 -6.14 -5.86
CA MET A 125 9.94 -7.42 -6.03
C MET A 125 10.61 -7.81 -4.71
N TYR A 126 10.85 -9.09 -4.47
CA TYR A 126 11.53 -9.59 -3.26
C TYR A 126 12.95 -10.07 -3.56
N THR A 127 13.17 -10.72 -4.70
CA THR A 127 14.47 -11.31 -5.06
C THR A 127 15.40 -10.37 -5.82
N THR A 128 14.93 -9.20 -6.23
CA THR A 128 15.72 -8.17 -6.92
C THR A 128 15.42 -6.78 -6.33
N PRO A 129 16.37 -5.82 -6.35
CA PRO A 129 16.10 -4.43 -6.00
C PRO A 129 15.29 -3.77 -7.11
N GLU A 130 14.00 -4.10 -7.22
CA GLU A 130 13.12 -3.67 -8.31
C GLU A 130 11.75 -3.30 -7.76
N TRP A 131 11.22 -2.20 -8.25
CA TRP A 131 9.88 -1.72 -7.94
C TRP A 131 8.86 -2.53 -8.74
N TRP A 132 7.88 -3.13 -8.06
CA TRP A 132 6.68 -3.63 -8.75
C TRP A 132 5.73 -2.46 -8.95
N ASP A 133 5.30 -1.86 -7.84
CA ASP A 133 4.51 -0.62 -7.88
C ASP A 133 5.40 0.60 -7.82
N GLN A 134 4.89 1.69 -8.36
CA GLN A 134 5.64 2.90 -8.57
C GLN A 134 5.93 3.67 -7.29
N ALA A 135 7.11 4.28 -7.20
CA ALA A 135 7.47 5.14 -6.09
C ALA A 135 6.53 6.37 -5.99
N ILE A 136 5.96 6.62 -4.81
CA ILE A 136 5.01 7.72 -4.62
C ILE A 136 5.74 9.00 -4.23
N ILE A 137 5.57 10.05 -5.03
CA ILE A 137 6.27 11.33 -4.85
C ILE A 137 5.37 12.50 -4.40
N ARG A 138 4.06 12.25 -4.23
CA ARG A 138 3.02 13.28 -4.01
C ARG A 138 3.35 14.27 -2.89
N HIS A 139 4.00 13.80 -1.83
CA HIS A 139 4.31 14.61 -0.66
C HIS A 139 5.74 15.11 -0.68
N SER A 140 6.07 16.02 -1.61
CA SER A 140 7.41 16.63 -1.72
C SER A 140 8.54 15.62 -1.99
N ASN A 141 8.38 14.81 -3.04
CA ASN A 141 9.29 13.72 -3.43
C ASN A 141 9.35 12.59 -2.40
N GLY A 142 8.20 12.30 -1.78
CA GLY A 142 8.05 11.27 -0.78
C GLY A 142 6.60 10.93 -0.53
N THR A 143 6.37 10.05 0.44
CA THR A 143 5.04 9.64 0.88
C THR A 143 5.02 9.26 2.37
N THR A 144 3.81 9.08 2.90
CA THR A 144 3.58 8.62 4.27
C THR A 144 3.25 7.14 4.28
N PHE A 145 3.81 6.43 5.26
CA PHE A 145 3.55 5.03 5.52
C PHE A 145 2.93 4.85 6.90
N GLY A 146 2.07 3.85 7.04
CA GLY A 146 1.55 3.35 8.32
C GLY A 146 2.23 2.05 8.70
N TYR A 147 2.60 1.90 9.97
CA TYR A 147 3.44 0.81 10.48
C TYR A 147 2.63 -0.20 11.30
N ALA A 148 3.19 -1.40 11.49
CA ALA A 148 2.50 -2.51 12.14
C ALA A 148 2.27 -2.31 13.65
N ASP A 149 3.06 -1.45 14.29
CA ASP A 149 2.85 -1.00 15.67
C ASP A 149 1.84 0.15 15.79
N GLY A 150 1.33 0.67 14.67
CA GLY A 150 0.30 1.70 14.60
C GLY A 150 0.79 3.12 14.41
N HIS A 151 2.10 3.39 14.35
CA HIS A 151 2.58 4.74 14.04
C HIS A 151 2.52 5.04 12.53
N ALA A 152 2.70 6.32 12.18
CA ALA A 152 2.86 6.77 10.81
C ALA A 152 4.21 7.50 10.65
N GLY A 153 4.83 7.37 9.49
CA GLY A 153 6.14 7.94 9.20
C GLY A 153 6.24 8.41 7.76
N TYR A 154 6.91 9.55 7.57
CA TYR A 154 7.18 10.11 6.25
C TYR A 154 8.53 9.62 5.72
N ARG A 155 8.57 9.23 4.45
CA ARG A 155 9.79 8.86 3.74
C ARG A 155 9.98 9.76 2.53
N LYS A 156 11.10 10.48 2.51
CA LYS A 156 11.58 11.21 1.33
C LYS A 156 12.51 10.32 0.50
N TRP A 157 12.31 10.30 -0.81
CA TRP A 157 13.22 9.62 -1.73
C TRP A 157 14.51 10.43 -1.89
N ARG A 158 15.63 9.71 -1.98
CA ARG A 158 16.95 10.31 -2.09
C ARG A 158 17.45 10.32 -3.53
N ALA A 159 17.10 9.30 -4.30
CA ALA A 159 17.60 9.14 -5.65
C ALA A 159 16.77 9.94 -6.66
N ALA A 160 17.46 10.67 -7.53
CA ALA A 160 16.80 11.37 -8.64
C ALA A 160 16.08 10.40 -9.60
N GLU A 161 16.60 9.19 -9.81
CA GLU A 161 15.94 8.19 -10.66
C GLU A 161 14.65 7.66 -10.02
N THR A 162 14.59 7.48 -8.70
CA THR A 162 13.36 7.11 -7.98
C THR A 162 12.32 8.21 -8.09
N ILE A 163 12.73 9.47 -7.99
CA ILE A 163 11.83 10.62 -8.13
C ILE A 163 11.28 10.70 -9.56
N ARG A 164 12.15 10.63 -10.58
CA ARG A 164 11.73 10.62 -12.00
C ARG A 164 10.81 9.46 -12.33
N PHE A 165 11.10 8.27 -11.79
CA PHE A 165 10.22 7.12 -11.91
C PHE A 165 8.86 7.43 -11.29
N GLY A 166 8.80 8.02 -10.09
CA GLY A 166 7.53 8.45 -9.48
C GLY A 166 6.79 9.55 -10.26
N GLU A 167 7.49 10.43 -10.98
CA GLU A 167 6.88 11.47 -11.83
C GLU A 167 6.15 10.87 -13.04
N ALA A 168 6.65 9.76 -13.59
CA ALA A 168 6.00 9.05 -14.69
C ALA A 168 4.60 8.51 -14.32
N ARG A 169 4.28 8.40 -13.01
CA ARG A 169 3.00 7.93 -12.47
C ARG A 169 1.82 8.80 -12.85
N VAL A 170 2.08 10.07 -13.16
CA VAL A 170 1.02 11.05 -13.45
C VAL A 170 0.31 10.72 -14.78
N ILE A 171 0.90 9.85 -15.61
CA ILE A 171 0.38 9.50 -16.95
C ILE A 171 -0.09 8.03 -16.99
N HIS A 172 0.68 7.07 -16.47
CA HIS A 172 0.35 5.65 -16.40
C HIS A 172 0.99 4.98 -15.16
N GLN A 173 0.38 3.91 -14.64
CA GLN A 173 1.03 3.05 -13.64
C GLN A 173 2.22 2.35 -14.30
N GLU A 174 3.44 2.83 -14.02
CA GLU A 174 4.65 2.12 -14.42
C GLU A 174 5.03 1.08 -13.37
N SER A 175 5.41 -0.10 -13.85
CA SER A 175 5.84 -1.21 -13.02
C SER A 175 7.20 -1.72 -13.46
N HIS A 176 7.84 -2.53 -12.63
CA HIS A 176 9.12 -3.20 -12.93
C HIS A 176 10.27 -2.23 -13.20
N PHE A 177 10.36 -1.15 -12.42
CA PHE A 177 11.50 -0.24 -12.48
C PHE A 177 12.67 -0.79 -11.67
N LYS A 178 13.78 -1.04 -12.35
CA LYS A 178 15.03 -1.50 -11.75
C LYS A 178 16.01 -0.32 -11.61
N PRO A 179 16.22 0.21 -10.39
CA PRO A 179 17.15 1.31 -10.17
C PRO A 179 18.58 0.91 -10.54
N THR A 180 19.32 1.85 -11.11
CA THR A 180 20.70 1.63 -11.55
C THR A 180 21.73 2.25 -10.62
N THR A 181 21.35 3.32 -9.92
CA THR A 181 22.19 4.03 -8.96
C THR A 181 22.14 3.39 -7.57
N GLU A 182 23.18 3.59 -6.76
CA GLU A 182 23.21 3.08 -5.38
C GLU A 182 22.09 3.69 -4.53
N LEU A 183 21.85 5.00 -4.65
CA LEU A 183 20.75 5.65 -3.92
C LEU A 183 19.37 5.11 -4.35
N GLY A 184 19.17 4.80 -5.64
CA GLY A 184 17.90 4.26 -6.10
C GLY A 184 17.66 2.84 -5.60
N LYS A 185 18.73 2.03 -5.54
CA LYS A 185 18.69 0.72 -4.89
C LYS A 185 18.43 0.84 -3.40
N GLU A 186 19.03 1.80 -2.70
CA GLU A 186 18.76 2.07 -1.28
C GLU A 186 17.30 2.44 -1.04
N ASP A 187 16.71 3.30 -1.89
CA ASP A 187 15.30 3.67 -1.78
C ASP A 187 14.38 2.44 -1.98
N ALA A 188 14.62 1.63 -3.02
CA ALA A 188 13.88 0.39 -3.26
C ALA A 188 14.03 -0.60 -2.10
N GLN A 189 15.26 -0.85 -1.65
CA GLN A 189 15.57 -1.78 -0.57
C GLN A 189 14.99 -1.36 0.78
N TRP A 190 14.85 -0.05 1.02
CA TRP A 190 14.19 0.43 2.22
C TRP A 190 12.72 -0.01 2.24
N VAL A 191 12.01 0.16 1.12
CA VAL A 191 10.62 -0.30 0.99
C VAL A 191 10.55 -1.83 1.07
N GLN A 192 11.45 -2.56 0.40
CA GLN A 192 11.51 -4.02 0.49
C GLN A 192 11.68 -4.53 1.92
N LYS A 193 12.60 -3.94 2.69
CA LYS A 193 12.78 -4.29 4.11
C LYS A 193 11.54 -3.96 4.93
N GLY A 194 10.86 -2.85 4.61
CA GLY A 194 9.60 -2.47 5.22
C GLY A 194 8.47 -3.46 4.95
N ILE A 195 8.34 -3.96 3.71
CA ILE A 195 7.27 -4.89 3.31
C ILE A 195 7.58 -6.33 3.73
N TRP A 196 8.82 -6.79 3.57
CA TRP A 196 9.19 -8.22 3.68
C TRP A 196 9.97 -8.55 4.96
N GLY A 197 10.48 -7.52 5.65
CA GLY A 197 11.34 -7.65 6.83
C GLY A 197 12.80 -7.99 6.56
N LYS A 198 13.15 -8.40 5.34
CA LYS A 198 14.51 -8.64 4.86
C LYS A 198 14.56 -8.60 3.32
N LEU A 199 15.76 -8.56 2.75
CA LEU A 199 15.96 -8.73 1.32
C LEU A 199 15.95 -10.23 0.96
N GLY A 200 15.46 -10.56 -0.24
CA GLY A 200 15.41 -11.94 -0.74
C GLY A 200 16.70 -12.44 -1.40
N TYR A 201 17.77 -11.64 -1.34
CA TYR A 201 19.06 -11.84 -2.00
C TYR A 201 20.22 -11.34 -1.12
#